data_AF-A0A8T3TBL1-F1
#
_entry.id   AF-A0A8T3TBL1-F1
#
_cell.length_a   1.000
_cell.length_b   1.000
_cell.length_c   1.000
_cell.angle_alpha   90.00
_cell.angle_beta   90.00
_cell.angle_gamma   90.00
#
_symmetry.space_group_name_H-M   'P 1'
#
loop_
_entity.id
_entity.type
_entity.pdbx_description
1 polymer ?
#
loop_
_entity_poly.entity_id
_entity_poly.type
_entity_poly.pdbx_seq_one_letter_code
_entity_poly.pdbx_strand_id
1 'polypeptide(L)' 'PTSETYRERIWDHAAGWLVVRESGGEVTDIHGRPFDFGQGRGLERNQGVVASAGGTLHAEVLGAVARALNL' A
#
# COMPACT_ATOMS: atom_id res chain seq x y z
N PRO A 1 -5.82 -10.06 -5.11
CA PRO A 1 -5.26 -11.40 -4.81
C PRO A 1 -5.84 -11.95 -3.51
N THR A 2 -6.18 -13.25 -3.44
CA THR A 2 -6.78 -13.88 -2.25
C THR A 2 -5.80 -14.74 -1.44
N SER A 3 -4.56 -14.89 -1.94
CA SER A 3 -3.51 -15.65 -1.27
C SER A 3 -2.73 -14.76 -0.30
N GLU A 4 -2.54 -15.21 0.95
CA GLU A 4 -1.76 -14.50 1.97
C GLU A 4 -0.25 -14.43 1.67
N THR A 5 0.26 -15.43 0.94
CA THR A 5 1.66 -15.50 0.53
C THR A 5 1.95 -14.68 -0.72
N TYR A 6 0.92 -14.14 -1.37
CA TYR A 6 1.11 -13.26 -2.52
C TYR A 6 1.84 -11.98 -2.11
N ARG A 7 2.79 -11.60 -2.95
CA ARG A 7 3.51 -10.33 -2.87
C ARG A 7 3.32 -9.59 -4.18
N GLU A 8 2.88 -8.35 -4.04
CA GLU A 8 2.74 -7.39 -5.13
C GLU A 8 4.07 -7.21 -5.84
N ARG A 9 4.05 -7.02 -7.17
CA ARG A 9 5.27 -6.81 -7.95
C ARG A 9 5.57 -5.32 -8.08
N ILE A 10 6.86 -4.97 -8.02
CA ILE A 10 7.25 -3.55 -8.01
C ILE A 10 6.80 -2.80 -9.28
N TRP A 11 6.76 -3.48 -10.43
CA TRP A 11 6.38 -2.86 -11.69
C TRP A 11 4.88 -2.53 -11.80
N ASP A 12 4.04 -3.17 -10.99
CA ASP A 12 2.60 -2.87 -10.95
C ASP A 12 2.31 -1.59 -10.14
N HIS A 13 3.23 -1.18 -9.25
CA HIS A 13 2.96 -0.13 -8.25
C HIS A 13 3.94 1.04 -8.25
N ALA A 14 5.20 0.88 -8.68
CA ALA A 14 6.22 1.92 -8.53
C ALA A 14 5.84 3.24 -9.23
N ALA A 15 5.32 3.16 -10.46
CA ALA A 15 4.90 4.35 -11.21
C ALA A 15 3.72 5.07 -10.55
N GLY A 16 2.67 4.31 -10.18
CA GLY A 16 1.49 4.87 -9.51
C GLY A 16 1.81 5.44 -8.13
N TRP A 17 2.67 4.76 -7.37
CA TRP A 17 3.17 5.23 -6.07
C TRP A 17 3.79 6.62 -6.20
N LEU A 18 4.69 6.82 -7.17
CA LEU A 18 5.35 8.11 -7.36
C LEU A 18 4.34 9.21 -7.72
N VAL A 19 3.45 8.96 -8.69
CA VAL A 19 2.44 9.95 -9.12
C VAL A 19 1.53 10.39 -7.97
N VAL A 20 1.02 9.45 -7.18
CA VAL A 20 0.12 9.78 -6.06
C VAL A 20 0.86 10.59 -5.00
N ARG A 21 2.09 10.18 -4.64
CA ARG A 21 2.90 10.87 -3.62
C ARG A 21 3.27 12.29 -4.05
N GLU A 22 3.70 12.47 -5.30
CA GLU A 22 4.03 13.80 -5.85
C GLU A 22 2.80 14.71 -6.01
N SER A 23 1.59 14.14 -6.04
CA SER A 23 0.33 14.89 -6.04
C SER A 23 -0.17 15.26 -4.63
N GLY A 24 0.60 14.96 -3.58
CA GLY A 24 0.20 15.16 -2.18
C GLY A 24 -0.67 14.06 -1.57
N GLY A 25 -0.88 12.96 -2.30
CA GLY A 25 -1.56 11.77 -1.80
C GLY A 25 -0.66 10.88 -0.95
N GLU A 26 -1.24 9.81 -0.41
CA GLU A 26 -0.53 8.85 0.43
C GLU A 26 -0.73 7.42 -0.06
N VAL A 27 0.34 6.63 0.00
CA VAL A 27 0.37 5.23 -0.42
C VAL A 27 1.17 4.42 0.60
N THR A 28 0.53 3.39 1.16
CA THR A 28 1.11 2.44 2.10
C THR A 28 0.62 1.02 1.80
N ASP A 29 1.11 0.05 2.56
CA ASP A 29 0.46 -1.25 2.68
C ASP A 29 -0.77 -1.19 3.61
N ILE A 30 -1.47 -2.31 3.78
CA ILE A 30 -2.69 -2.37 4.61
C ILE A 30 -2.44 -2.15 6.11
N HIS A 31 -1.18 -2.18 6.54
CA HIS A 31 -0.75 -1.93 7.91
C HIS A 31 -0.26 -0.49 8.12
N GLY A 32 -0.38 0.37 7.10
CA GLY A 32 0.13 1.75 7.14
C GLY A 32 1.64 1.87 6.94
N ARG A 33 2.34 0.80 6.52
CA ARG A 33 3.79 0.85 6.30
C ARG A 33 4.10 1.39 4.90
N PRO A 34 5.10 2.28 4.76
CA PRO A 34 5.53 2.73 3.43
C PRO A 34 6.09 1.56 2.61
N PHE A 35 5.99 1.68 1.28
CA PHE A 35 6.56 0.68 0.37
C PHE A 35 8.08 0.63 0.44
N ASP A 36 8.63 -0.57 0.49
CA ASP A 36 10.06 -0.84 0.39
C ASP A 36 10.36 -1.51 -0.97
N PHE A 37 10.72 -0.68 -1.95
CA PHE A 37 11.10 -1.12 -3.29
C PHE A 37 12.52 -1.72 -3.35
N GLY A 38 13.28 -1.70 -2.25
CA GLY A 38 14.67 -2.16 -2.19
C GLY A 38 14.85 -3.68 -2.07
N GLN A 39 13.76 -4.45 -2.01
CA GLN A 39 13.77 -5.87 -1.66
C GLN A 39 13.75 -6.83 -2.85
N GLY A 40 14.03 -6.34 -4.06
CA GLY A 40 14.07 -7.13 -5.28
C GLY A 40 12.84 -6.92 -6.17
N ARG A 41 12.25 -8.01 -6.68
CA ARG A 41 11.19 -7.94 -7.71
C ARG A 41 9.78 -7.75 -7.14
N GLY A 42 9.60 -7.92 -5.85
CA GLY A 42 8.32 -7.77 -5.15
C GLY A 42 8.42 -6.77 -4.00
N LEU A 43 7.26 -6.36 -3.50
CA LEU A 43 7.15 -5.62 -2.25
C LEU A 43 7.23 -6.59 -1.06
N GLU A 44 8.39 -7.23 -0.87
CA GLU A 44 8.57 -8.38 0.02
C GLU A 44 8.27 -8.07 1.50
N ARG A 45 8.37 -6.80 1.90
CA ARG A 45 8.11 -6.32 3.28
C ARG A 45 6.75 -5.64 3.45
N ASN A 46 5.91 -5.66 2.42
CA ASN A 46 4.59 -5.05 2.44
C ASN A 46 3.51 -6.10 2.13
N GLN A 47 2.29 -5.82 2.55
CA GLN A 47 1.13 -6.67 2.28
C GLN A 47 -0.06 -5.82 1.82
N GLY A 48 -0.56 -6.09 0.62
CA GLY A 48 -1.62 -5.31 -0.01
C GLY A 48 -1.22 -3.84 -0.25
N VAL A 49 -2.19 -3.04 -0.69
CA VAL A 49 -1.97 -1.66 -1.13
C VAL A 49 -3.15 -0.80 -0.67
N VAL A 50 -2.85 0.35 -0.08
CA VAL A 50 -3.81 1.42 0.18
C VAL A 50 -3.26 2.70 -0.45
N ALA A 51 -4.07 3.37 -1.26
CA ALA A 51 -3.75 4.65 -1.85
C ALA A 51 -4.92 5.62 -1.62
N SER A 52 -4.64 6.86 -1.24
CA SER A 52 -5.65 7.88 -1.00
C SER A 52 -5.15 9.26 -1.41
N ALA A 53 -6.08 10.23 -1.49
CA ALA A 53 -5.77 11.62 -1.82
C ALA A 53 -5.06 12.40 -0.68
N GLY A 54 -4.76 11.78 0.46
CA GLY A 54 -4.05 12.44 1.56
C GLY A 54 -4.30 11.79 2.93
N GLY A 55 -3.54 12.22 3.94
CA GLY A 55 -3.39 11.53 5.23
C GLY A 55 -4.66 11.33 6.06
N THR A 56 -5.56 12.31 6.15
CA THR A 56 -6.81 12.14 6.91
C THR A 56 -7.68 11.02 6.34
N LEU A 57 -7.90 11.04 5.02
CA LEU A 57 -8.62 9.98 4.32
C LEU A 57 -7.85 8.65 4.39
N HIS A 58 -6.52 8.71 4.34
CA HIS A 58 -5.67 7.52 4.44
C HIS A 58 -5.90 6.77 5.75
N ALA A 59 -5.91 7.48 6.87
CA ALA A 59 -6.15 6.91 8.19
C ALA A 59 -7.56 6.29 8.32
N GLU A 60 -8.58 6.96 7.77
CA GLU A 60 -9.96 6.42 7.75
C GLU A 60 -10.06 5.12 6.94
N VAL A 61 -9.43 5.09 5.76
CA VAL A 61 -9.40 3.91 4.90
C VAL A 61 -8.63 2.77 5.56
N LEU A 62 -7.47 3.03 6.16
CA LEU A 62 -6.73 2.01 6.94
C LEU A 62 -7.57 1.44 8.06
N GLY A 63 -8.30 2.28 8.80
CA GLY A 63 -9.22 1.82 9.85
C GLY A 63 -10.35 0.94 9.30
N ALA A 64 -10.89 1.25 8.11
CA ALA A 64 -11.89 0.42 7.46
C ALA A 64 -11.32 -0.92 6.97
N VAL A 65 -10.11 -0.91 6.41
CA VAL A 65 -9.39 -2.11 5.96
C VAL A 65 -9.09 -3.04 7.14
N ALA A 66 -8.59 -2.50 8.25
CA ALA A 66 -8.31 -3.28 9.46
C ALA A 66 -9.58 -4.00 9.98
N ARG A 67 -10.72 -3.30 10.04
CA ARG A 67 -12.00 -3.91 10.42
C ARG A 67 -12.47 -4.98 9.44
N ALA A 68 -12.32 -4.74 8.14
CA ALA A 68 -12.77 -5.69 7.11
C ALA A 68 -11.93 -6.97 7.08
N LEU A 69 -10.64 -6.86 7.45
CA LEU A 69 -9.68 -7.97 7.41
C LEU A 69 -9.37 -8.57 8.79
N ASN A 70 -9.99 -8.06 9.87
CA ASN A 70 -9.71 -8.45 11.26
C ASN A 70 -8.20 -8.39 11.61
N LEU A 71 -7.55 -7.28 11.23
CA LEU A 71 -6.14 -6.99 11.54
C LEU A 71 -5.97 -6.37 12.93
#